data_AF-A0A972PJ20-F1
#
_entry.id   AF-A0A972PJ20-F1
#
_cell.length_a   1.000
_cell.length_b   1.000
_cell.length_c   1.000
_cell.angle_alpha   90.00
_cell.angle_beta   90.00
_cell.angle_gamma   90.00
#
_symmetry.space_group_name_H-M   'P 1'
#
loop_
_entity.id
_entity.type
_entity.pdbx_description
1 polymer ?
#
loop_
_entity_poly.entity_id
_entity_poly.type
_entity_poly.pdbx_seq_one_letter_code
_entity_poly.pdbx_strand_id
1 'polypeptide(L)'
;MTIPPNVKYADVFTRLQREAQEKGKGLWGAAPTVGKPAGKAAYVGNRRSKVFHRPDCEWAQKIAPQNRVEFRNREEAVRARYRLCKVCRP
;
A
#
# COMPACT_ATOMS: atom_id res chain seq x y z
N MET A 1 42.93 4.83 5.18
CA MET A 1 42.67 6.28 5.08
C MET A 1 41.18 6.49 5.29
N THR A 2 40.76 7.03 6.42
CA THR A 2 39.34 7.29 6.70
C THR A 2 39.06 8.77 6.44
N ILE A 3 38.26 9.06 5.43
CA ILE A 3 37.82 10.43 5.16
C ILE A 3 36.84 10.85 6.26
N PRO A 4 37.10 11.95 6.99
CA PRO A 4 36.19 12.40 8.03
C PRO A 4 34.84 12.83 7.43
N PRO A 5 33.72 12.55 8.11
CA PRO A 5 32.39 12.89 7.61
C PRO A 5 32.21 14.41 7.54
N ASN A 6 31.53 14.89 6.49
CA ASN A 6 31.22 16.30 6.34
C ASN A 6 30.06 16.69 7.27
N VAL A 7 30.42 17.18 8.46
CA VAL A 7 29.48 17.57 9.52
C VAL A 7 29.23 19.08 9.59
N LYS A 8 29.76 19.87 8.64
CA LYS A 8 29.73 21.35 8.68
C LYS A 8 28.33 21.94 8.93
N TYR A 9 27.29 21.26 8.45
CA TYR A 9 25.90 21.71 8.57
C TYR A 9 24.98 20.67 9.22
N ALA A 10 25.54 19.64 9.87
CA ALA A 10 24.76 18.55 10.44
C ALA A 10 23.69 19.08 11.42
N ASP A 11 24.08 19.93 12.38
CA ASP A 11 23.16 20.48 13.39
C ASP A 11 22.05 21.35 12.77
N VAL A 12 22.38 22.11 11.72
CA VAL A 12 21.42 22.95 11.01
C VAL A 12 20.38 22.07 10.33
N PHE A 13 20.80 21.01 9.65
CA PHE A 13 19.88 20.07 9.01
C PHE A 13 19.02 19.32 10.03
N THR A 14 19.58 18.91 11.17
CA THR A 14 18.80 18.25 12.24
C THR A 14 17.73 19.17 12.81
N ARG A 15 18.05 20.45 13.06
CA ARG A 15 17.07 21.42 13.54
C ARG A 15 15.95 21.66 12.53
N LEU A 16 16.31 21.86 11.26
CA LEU A 16 15.34 22.08 10.18
C LEU A 16 14.47 20.85 9.93
N GLN A 17 15.03 19.64 10.04
CA GLN A 17 14.28 18.40 9.96
C GLN A 17 13.23 18.31 11.07
N ARG A 18 13.59 18.61 12.32
CA ARG A 18 12.65 18.61 13.45
C ARG A 18 11.51 19.62 13.24
N GLU A 19 11.84 20.84 12.82
CA GLU A 19 10.82 21.85 12.53
C GLU A 19 9.87 21.42 11.41
N ALA A 20 10.39 20.78 10.36
CA ALA A 20 9.59 20.25 9.27
C ALA A 20 8.69 19.09 9.72
N GLN A 21 9.16 18.25 10.64
CA GLN A 21 8.37 17.17 11.26
C GLN A 21 7.23 17.72 12.12
N GLU A 22 7.53 18.65 13.03
CA GLU A 22 6.53 19.24 13.94
C GLU A 22 5.46 20.03 13.19
N LYS A 23 5.87 20.77 12.14
CA LYS A 23 4.94 21.56 11.33
C LYS A 23 4.27 20.75 10.21
N GLY A 24 4.58 19.45 10.08
CA GLY A 24 4.09 18.61 9.00
C GLY A 24 4.30 19.27 7.63
N LYS A 25 5.55 19.64 7.31
CA LYS A 25 5.88 20.27 6.01
C LYS A 25 6.48 19.23 5.06
N GLY A 26 6.05 19.25 3.80
CA GLY A 26 6.55 18.36 2.75
C GLY A 26 6.28 16.89 3.06
N LEU A 27 7.33 16.05 3.01
CA LEU A 27 7.28 14.60 3.24
C LEU A 27 6.71 14.21 4.63
N TRP A 28 6.73 15.14 5.60
CA TRP A 28 6.23 14.91 6.96
C TRP A 28 4.78 15.36 7.17
N GLY A 29 4.24 16.18 6.26
CA GLY A 29 2.84 16.65 6.29
C GLY A 29 1.90 15.87 5.38
N ALA A 30 2.48 15.27 4.34
CA ALA A 30 1.79 14.22 3.62
C ALA A 30 1.68 13.03 4.57
N ALA A 31 0.52 12.90 5.24
CA ALA A 31 0.09 11.58 5.69
C ALA A 31 0.38 10.63 4.52
N PRO A 32 1.08 9.49 4.75
CA PRO A 32 1.39 8.58 3.66
C PRO A 32 0.08 8.38 2.93
N THR A 33 0.04 8.72 1.64
CA THR A 33 -1.09 8.43 0.78
C THR A 33 -1.06 6.92 0.56
N VAL A 34 -1.27 6.18 1.66
CA VAL A 34 -1.72 4.81 1.66
C VAL A 34 -2.98 4.86 0.83
N GLY A 35 -2.81 4.41 -0.42
CA GLY A 35 -3.78 4.37 -1.51
C GLY A 35 -4.99 5.28 -1.36
N LYS A 36 -5.04 6.34 -2.17
CA LYS A 36 -6.32 6.93 -2.59
C LYS A 36 -7.33 5.79 -2.78
N PRO A 37 -8.43 5.70 -2.01
CA PRO A 37 -9.40 4.63 -2.20
C PRO A 37 -10.09 4.91 -3.52
N ALA A 38 -9.58 4.28 -4.59
CA ALA A 38 -10.27 4.24 -5.86
C ALA A 38 -11.59 3.50 -5.60
N GLY A 39 -12.69 4.24 -5.69
CA GLY A 39 -14.03 3.79 -5.34
C GLY A 39 -14.52 2.58 -6.14
N LYS A 40 -15.61 2.00 -5.60
CA LYS A 40 -16.29 0.73 -5.95
C LYS A 40 -15.48 -0.50 -5.54
N ALA A 41 -16.16 -1.59 -5.13
CA ALA A 41 -15.52 -2.81 -4.59
C ALA A 41 -14.41 -3.31 -5.54
N ALA A 42 -13.17 -2.96 -5.21
CA ALA A 42 -12.08 -2.98 -6.18
C ALA A 42 -11.53 -4.40 -6.41
N TYR A 43 -11.86 -5.34 -5.52
CA TYR A 43 -11.23 -6.65 -5.52
C TYR A 43 -12.16 -7.81 -5.13
N VAL A 44 -12.02 -8.92 -5.84
CA VAL A 44 -12.75 -10.18 -5.63
C VAL A 44 -11.77 -11.27 -5.20
N GLY A 45 -11.94 -11.80 -4.00
CA GLY A 45 -11.22 -12.92 -3.41
C GLY A 45 -11.85 -14.28 -3.65
N ASN A 46 -11.01 -15.30 -3.78
CA ASN A 46 -11.40 -16.71 -3.73
C ASN A 46 -10.99 -17.30 -2.37
N ARG A 47 -11.97 -17.73 -1.55
CA ARG A 47 -11.74 -18.30 -0.22
C ARG A 47 -10.92 -19.61 -0.24
N ARG A 48 -11.07 -20.42 -1.28
CA ARG A 48 -10.36 -21.71 -1.44
C ARG A 48 -8.89 -21.47 -1.78
N SER A 49 -8.61 -20.65 -2.78
CA SER A 49 -7.25 -20.40 -3.26
C SER A 49 -6.51 -19.32 -2.44
N LYS A 50 -7.24 -18.55 -1.63
CA LYS A 50 -6.78 -17.33 -0.96
C LYS A 50 -6.09 -16.37 -1.94
N VAL A 51 -6.67 -16.20 -3.12
CA VAL A 51 -6.17 -15.27 -4.14
C VAL A 51 -7.23 -14.20 -4.38
N PHE A 52 -6.84 -12.94 -4.43
CA PHE A 52 -7.72 -11.84 -4.83
C PHE A 52 -7.36 -11.30 -6.21
N HIS A 53 -8.40 -10.84 -6.90
CA HIS A 53 -8.42 -10.44 -8.30
C HIS A 53 -9.11 -9.08 -8.43
N ARG A 54 -8.93 -8.39 -9.56
CA ARG A 54 -9.79 -7.26 -9.95
C ARG A 54 -11.15 -7.79 -10.46
N PRO A 55 -12.24 -7.00 -10.39
CA PRO A 55 -13.55 -7.40 -10.93
C PRO A 55 -13.52 -7.73 -12.43
N ASP A 56 -12.65 -7.05 -13.21
CA ASP A 56 -12.45 -7.30 -14.65
C ASP A 56 -11.62 -8.55 -14.97
N CYS A 57 -11.14 -9.29 -13.99
CA CYS A 57 -10.30 -10.47 -14.26
C CYS A 57 -11.14 -11.68 -14.67
N GLU A 58 -10.76 -12.35 -15.76
CA GLU A 58 -11.39 -13.60 -16.22
C GLU A 58 -11.47 -14.66 -15.10
N TRP A 59 -10.42 -14.77 -14.29
CA TRP A 59 -10.37 -15.70 -13.15
C TRP A 59 -11.33 -15.32 -12.04
N ALA A 60 -11.68 -14.04 -11.89
CA ALA A 60 -12.67 -13.59 -10.91
C ALA A 60 -14.09 -14.05 -11.28
N GLN A 61 -14.39 -14.08 -12.58
CA GLN A 61 -15.69 -14.53 -13.11
C GLN A 61 -15.87 -16.05 -12.98
N LYS A 62 -14.77 -16.81 -13.03
CA LYS A 62 -14.78 -18.27 -12.85
C LYS A 62 -14.84 -18.72 -11.37
N ILE A 63 -14.88 -17.79 -10.41
CA ILE A 63 -15.00 -18.14 -8.99
C ILE A 63 -16.42 -18.60 -8.71
N ALA A 64 -16.56 -19.82 -8.17
CA ALA A 64 -17.86 -20.31 -7.71
C ALA A 64 -18.45 -19.36 -6.64
N PRO A 65 -19.76 -19.05 -6.67
CA PRO A 65 -20.36 -18.05 -5.79
C PRO A 65 -20.13 -18.33 -4.30
N GLN A 66 -20.12 -19.61 -3.92
CA GLN A 66 -19.80 -20.09 -2.56
C GLN A 66 -18.38 -19.73 -2.04
N ASN A 67 -17.44 -19.45 -2.93
CA ASN A 67 -16.05 -19.13 -2.61
C ASN A 67 -15.69 -17.66 -2.90
N ARG A 68 -16.65 -16.86 -3.38
CA ARG A 68 -16.45 -15.46 -3.75
C ARG A 68 -16.51 -14.58 -2.50
N VAL A 69 -15.47 -13.78 -2.29
CA VAL A 69 -15.35 -12.80 -1.21
C VAL A 69 -15.09 -11.43 -1.84
N GLU A 70 -15.73 -10.37 -1.38
CA GLU A 70 -15.54 -9.02 -1.95
C GLU A 70 -14.77 -8.16 -0.95
N PHE A 71 -13.73 -7.46 -1.43
CA PHE A 71 -12.90 -6.58 -0.61
C PHE A 71 -13.03 -5.12 -1.06
N ARG A 72 -13.04 -4.21 -0.08
CA ARG A 72 -13.17 -2.77 -0.36
C ARG A 72 -11.84 -2.15 -0.75
N ASN A 73 -10.73 -2.69 -0.25
CA ASN A 73 -9.39 -2.22 -0.55
C ASN A 73 -8.38 -3.37 -0.61
N ARG A 74 -7.23 -3.10 -1.24
CA ARG A 74 -6.13 -4.06 -1.39
C ARG A 74 -5.57 -4.49 -0.02
N GLU A 75 -5.47 -3.55 0.92
CA GLU A 75 -4.89 -3.80 2.23
C GLU A 75 -5.72 -4.77 3.07
N GLU A 76 -7.04 -4.74 2.93
CA GLU A 76 -7.98 -5.65 3.58
C GLU A 76 -7.75 -7.09 3.11
N ALA A 77 -7.58 -7.28 1.79
CA ALA A 77 -7.26 -8.59 1.23
C ALA A 77 -5.88 -9.09 1.74
N VAL A 78 -4.89 -8.20 1.81
CA VAL A 78 -3.55 -8.52 2.31
C VAL A 78 -3.57 -8.85 3.81
N ARG A 79 -4.30 -8.07 4.62
CA ARG A 79 -4.52 -8.34 6.06
C ARG A 79 -5.23 -9.67 6.27
N ALA A 80 -6.19 -10.00 5.41
CA ALA A 80 -6.88 -11.29 5.38
C ALA A 80 -6.01 -12.45 4.85
N ARG A 81 -4.71 -12.22 4.58
CA ARG A 81 -3.73 -13.20 4.08
C ARG A 81 -4.06 -13.75 2.68
N TYR A 82 -4.73 -12.94 1.85
CA TYR A 82 -4.94 -13.25 0.45
C TYR A 82 -3.74 -12.81 -0.38
N ARG A 83 -3.37 -13.65 -1.35
CA ARG A 83 -2.30 -13.39 -2.31
C ARG A 83 -2.86 -12.67 -3.53
N LEU A 84 -2.02 -11.84 -4.15
CA LEU A 84 -2.37 -11.16 -5.39
C LEU A 84 -2.40 -12.15 -6.53
N CYS A 85 -3.40 -12.02 -7.40
CA CYS A 85 -3.44 -12.70 -8.68
C CYS A 85 -2.23 -12.33 -9.54
N LYS A 86 -1.44 -13.33 -9.96
CA LYS A 86 -0.22 -13.11 -10.77
C LYS A 86 -0.50 -12.50 -12.14
N VAL A 87 -1.68 -12.76 -12.70
CA VAL A 87 -2.11 -12.31 -14.03
C VAL A 87 -2.59 -10.86 -13.98
N CYS A 88 -3.49 -10.58 -13.04
CA CYS A 88 -4.16 -9.30 -12.95
C CYS A 88 -3.45 -8.27 -12.08
N ARG A 89 -2.34 -8.66 -11.42
CA ARG A 89 -1.48 -7.86 -10.52
C ARG A 89 -2.23 -6.69 -9.85
N PRO A 90 -3.25 -7.02 -9.04
CA PRO A 90 -4.13 -6.05 -8.41
C PRO A 90 -3.47 -5.12 -7.38
#